data_AF-A0A1R1X5U4-F1
#
_entry.id   AF-A0A1R1X5U4-F1
#
_cell.length_a   1.000
_cell.length_b   1.000
_cell.length_c   1.000
_cell.angle_alpha   90.00
_cell.angle_beta   90.00
_cell.angle_gamma   90.00
#
_symmetry.space_group_name_H-M   'P 1'
#
loop_
_entity.id
_entity.type
_entity.pdbx_description
1 polymer ?
#
loop_
_entity_poly.entity_id
_entity_poly.type
_entity_poly.pdbx_seq_one_letter_code
_entity_poly.pdbx_strand_id
1 'polypeptide(L)'
;MKISIILSAIYTVLPLSVFSETVYTGDVISGHKVISKLDISDLPSNSLTKLWLRMTKSHVGQHLHVPILVAKGASDGKRIVFNSGIHGDELNGIRVVQR
;
A
#
# COMPACT_ATOMS: atom_id res chain seq x y z
N MET A 1 -8.97 -61.33 8.71
CA MET A 1 -9.46 -59.94 8.73
C MET A 1 -8.30 -58.99 9.04
N LYS A 2 -7.72 -58.33 8.03
CA LYS A 2 -6.94 -57.09 8.20
C LYS A 2 -7.13 -56.25 6.93
N ILE A 3 -8.04 -55.29 7.03
CA ILE A 3 -8.35 -54.32 5.98
C ILE A 3 -7.27 -53.24 6.09
N SER A 4 -6.39 -53.15 5.10
CA SER A 4 -5.38 -52.09 5.03
C SER A 4 -5.92 -50.99 4.10
N ILE A 5 -6.48 -49.95 4.70
CA ILE A 5 -6.95 -48.76 4.01
C ILE A 5 -5.72 -47.98 3.52
N ILE A 6 -5.50 -47.96 2.21
CA ILE A 6 -4.54 -47.03 1.59
C ILE A 6 -5.22 -45.66 1.59
N LEU A 7 -4.85 -44.83 2.56
CA LEU A 7 -5.30 -43.44 2.63
C LEU A 7 -4.50 -42.65 1.59
N SER A 8 -5.10 -42.41 0.43
CA SER A 8 -4.57 -41.50 -0.59
C SER A 8 -4.46 -40.10 0.02
N ALA A 9 -3.23 -39.62 0.22
CA ALA A 9 -2.95 -38.24 0.59
C ALA A 9 -3.34 -37.33 -0.59
N ILE A 10 -4.58 -36.85 -0.56
CA ILE A 10 -5.01 -35.71 -1.36
C ILE A 10 -4.26 -34.50 -0.78
N TYR A 11 -3.15 -34.13 -1.43
CA TYR A 11 -2.53 -32.82 -1.26
C TYR A 11 -3.48 -31.79 -1.89
N THR A 12 -4.46 -31.34 -1.12
CA THR A 12 -5.24 -30.14 -1.45
C THR A 12 -4.28 -28.96 -1.46
N VAL A 13 -3.97 -28.46 -2.66
CA VAL A 13 -3.31 -27.16 -2.86
C VAL A 13 -4.29 -26.11 -2.34
N LEU A 14 -4.11 -25.70 -1.08
CA LEU A 14 -4.82 -24.54 -0.54
C LEU A 14 -4.35 -23.32 -1.35
N PRO A 15 -5.25 -22.52 -1.95
CA PRO A 15 -4.82 -21.25 -2.52
C PRO A 15 -4.30 -20.41 -1.36
N LEU A 16 -3.00 -20.07 -1.39
CA LEU A 16 -2.49 -19.01 -0.52
C LEU A 16 -3.21 -17.73 -0.93
N SER A 17 -4.18 -17.32 -0.13
CA SER A 17 -4.70 -15.96 -0.19
C SER A 17 -3.53 -15.03 0.07
N VAL A 18 -3.03 -14.37 -0.97
CA VAL A 18 -2.12 -13.25 -0.81
C VAL A 18 -2.95 -12.15 -0.15
N PHE A 19 -2.77 -11.99 1.16
CA PHE A 19 -3.45 -10.93 1.88
C PHE A 19 -2.97 -9.59 1.35
N SER A 20 -3.92 -8.79 0.89
CA SER A 20 -3.75 -7.34 0.75
C SER A 20 -3.37 -6.81 2.13
N GLU A 21 -2.22 -6.15 2.22
CA GLU A 21 -1.72 -5.63 3.50
C GLU A 21 -0.88 -4.37 3.29
N THR A 22 -1.52 -3.24 3.49
CA THR A 22 -0.91 -1.96 3.78
C THR A 22 -0.20 -2.08 5.13
N VAL A 23 1.11 -1.88 5.14
CA VAL A 23 1.92 -2.02 6.35
C VAL A 23 2.07 -0.64 6.99
N TYR A 24 1.38 -0.43 8.10
CA TYR A 24 1.49 0.78 8.91
C TYR A 24 2.70 0.68 9.83
N THR A 25 3.47 1.77 9.95
CA THR A 25 4.67 1.77 10.80
C THR A 25 4.39 2.10 12.26
N GLY A 26 3.17 2.57 12.56
CA GLY A 26 2.77 3.10 13.86
C GLY A 26 3.02 4.61 14.02
N ASP A 27 3.81 5.23 13.14
CA ASP A 27 4.10 6.66 13.23
C ASP A 27 2.98 7.53 12.65
N VAL A 28 2.96 8.78 13.09
CA VAL A 28 2.09 9.84 12.57
C VAL A 28 2.92 11.10 12.31
N ILE A 29 2.85 11.62 11.08
CA ILE A 29 3.52 12.87 10.67
C ILE A 29 2.45 13.85 10.19
N SER A 30 2.41 15.05 10.78
CA SER A 30 1.41 16.08 10.47
C SER A 30 -0.04 15.59 10.52
N GLY A 31 -0.35 14.68 11.45
CA GLY A 31 -1.69 14.09 11.61
C GLY A 31 -2.03 12.95 10.65
N HIS A 32 -1.11 12.52 9.79
CA HIS A 32 -1.33 11.44 8.83
C HIS A 32 -0.47 10.22 9.15
N LYS A 33 -1.06 9.03 9.01
CA LYS A 33 -0.38 7.75 9.28
C LYS A 33 0.77 7.53 8.30
N VAL A 34 1.84 6.91 8.80
CA VAL A 34 2.98 6.49 7.99
C VAL A 34 2.87 5.01 7.64
N ILE A 35 3.12 4.68 6.38
CA ILE A 35 3.12 3.33 5.83
C ILE A 35 4.50 3.00 5.24
N SER A 36 4.90 1.73 5.24
CA SER A 36 6.07 1.25 4.49
C SER A 36 5.69 0.49 3.21
N LYS A 37 4.42 0.11 3.08
CA LYS A 37 3.83 -0.55 1.91
C LYS A 37 2.37 -0.10 1.78
N LEU A 38 1.95 0.21 0.56
CA LEU A 38 0.56 0.56 0.24
C LEU A 38 -0.13 -0.62 -0.44
N ASP A 39 -1.32 -0.97 0.03
CA ASP A 39 -2.29 -1.75 -0.71
C ASP A 39 -3.61 -0.97 -0.85
N ILE A 40 -4.04 -0.73 -2.08
CA ILE A 40 -5.22 0.09 -2.39
C ILE A 40 -6.53 -0.64 -2.03
N SER A 41 -6.48 -1.98 -1.88
CA SER A 41 -7.65 -2.76 -1.46
C SER A 41 -8.05 -2.46 -0.02
N ASP A 42 -7.09 -2.10 0.84
CA ASP A 42 -7.32 -1.87 2.26
C ASP A 42 -7.86 -0.47 2.57
N LEU A 43 -7.84 0.41 1.58
CA LEU A 43 -8.32 1.77 1.75
C LEU A 43 -9.84 1.81 1.67
N PRO A 44 -10.51 2.64 2.49
CA PRO A 44 -11.96 2.74 2.49
C PRO A 44 -12.47 3.20 1.12
N SER A 45 -13.52 2.55 0.62
CA SER A 45 -14.22 3.00 -0.59
C SER A 45 -14.85 4.37 -0.39
N ASN A 46 -15.01 5.12 -1.49
CA ASN A 46 -15.56 6.49 -1.48
C ASN A 46 -14.82 7.43 -0.50
N SER A 47 -13.49 7.42 -0.54
CA SER A 47 -12.66 8.17 0.40
C SER A 47 -11.51 8.91 -0.27
N LEU A 48 -11.00 9.92 0.44
CA LEU A 48 -9.73 10.57 0.16
C LEU A 48 -8.77 10.30 1.32
N THR A 49 -7.85 9.36 1.13
CA THR A 49 -6.89 8.97 2.17
C THR A 49 -5.56 9.71 1.96
N LYS A 50 -5.05 10.35 3.00
CA LYS A 50 -3.72 11.00 3.02
C LYS A 50 -2.76 10.20 3.90
N LEU A 51 -1.60 9.84 3.35
CA LEU A 51 -0.60 9.00 4.01
C LEU A 51 0.80 9.57 3.76
N TRP A 52 1.75 9.13 4.57
CA TRP A 52 3.18 9.24 4.29
C TRP A 52 3.74 7.86 3.97
N LEU A 53 4.46 7.74 2.85
CA LEU A 53 5.24 6.54 2.55
C LEU A 53 6.65 6.72 3.10
N ARG A 54 7.01 5.87 4.06
CA ARG A 54 8.37 5.75 4.58
C ARG A 54 9.25 5.09 3.52
N MET A 55 10.25 5.84 3.08
CA MET A 55 11.28 5.38 2.15
C MET A 55 12.54 4.96 2.90
N THR A 56 13.60 4.68 2.16
CA THR A 56 14.91 4.36 2.72
C THR A 56 15.45 5.47 3.63
N LYS A 57 16.43 5.12 4.45
CA LYS A 57 17.15 6.06 5.30
C LYS A 57 18.10 6.91 4.46
N SER A 58 18.21 8.19 4.80
CA SER A 58 19.25 9.08 4.33
C SER A 58 20.59 8.76 5.00
N HIS A 59 21.66 9.44 4.56
CA HIS A 59 23.01 9.30 5.13
C HIS A 59 23.10 9.63 6.62
N VAL A 60 22.15 10.39 7.17
CA VAL A 60 22.07 10.71 8.61
C VAL A 60 21.18 9.75 9.38
N GLY A 61 20.77 8.63 8.77
CA GLY A 61 20.00 7.56 9.41
C GLY A 61 18.50 7.82 9.54
N GLN A 62 18.00 8.97 9.07
CA GLN A 62 16.58 9.31 9.10
C GLN A 62 15.84 8.79 7.86
N HIS A 63 14.64 8.25 8.03
CA HIS A 63 13.80 7.86 6.90
C HIS A 63 13.30 9.09 6.13
N LEU A 64 13.36 9.02 4.80
CA LEU A 64 12.66 9.96 3.94
C LEU A 64 11.17 9.60 3.89
N HIS A 65 10.29 10.60 3.76
CA HIS A 65 8.84 10.41 3.72
C HIS A 65 8.24 11.10 2.50
N VAL A 66 7.55 10.33 1.66
CA VAL A 66 6.89 10.83 0.44
C VAL A 66 5.39 10.95 0.72
N PRO A 67 4.76 12.12 0.47
CA PRO A 67 3.33 12.27 0.67
C PRO A 67 2.56 11.49 -0.40
N ILE A 68 1.53 10.75 0.02
CA ILE A 68 0.63 10.02 -0.87
C ILE A 68 -0.81 10.46 -0.62
N LEU A 69 -1.52 10.70 -1.72
CA LEU A 69 -2.95 10.95 -1.74
C LEU A 69 -3.62 9.83 -2.55
N VAL A 70 -4.61 9.16 -1.97
CA VAL A 70 -5.40 8.15 -2.69
C VAL A 70 -6.87 8.52 -2.64
N ALA A 71 -7.42 8.91 -3.78
CA ALA A 71 -8.85 9.04 -4.00
C ALA A 71 -9.39 7.69 -4.51
N LYS A 72 -10.23 7.02 -3.70
CA LYS A 72 -10.85 5.74 -4.06
C LYS A 72 -12.35 5.93 -4.24
N GLY A 73 -12.85 5.58 -5.43
CA GLY A 73 -14.28 5.61 -5.73
C GLY A 73 -15.08 4.56 -4.95
N ALA A 74 -16.41 4.57 -5.10
CA ALA A 74 -17.29 3.59 -4.48
C ALA A 74 -17.16 2.19 -5.12
N SER A 75 -16.82 2.14 -6.41
CA SER A 75 -16.73 0.91 -7.20
C SER A 75 -15.33 0.75 -7.79
N ASP A 76 -14.93 -0.49 -8.01
CA ASP A 76 -13.67 -0.80 -8.69
C ASP A 76 -13.70 -0.37 -10.16
N GLY A 77 -12.54 -0.02 -10.68
CA GLY A 77 -12.39 0.48 -12.04
C GLY A 77 -10.93 0.74 -12.43
N LYS A 78 -10.75 1.51 -13.51
CA LYS A 78 -9.42 1.90 -13.98
C LYS A 78 -8.69 2.72 -12.92
N ARG A 79 -7.38 2.51 -12.85
CA ARG A 79 -6.48 3.19 -11.89
C ARG A 79 -5.51 4.05 -12.66
N ILE A 80 -5.25 5.25 -12.16
CA ILE A 80 -4.25 6.18 -12.70
C ILE A 80 -3.38 6.66 -11.55
N VAL A 81 -2.12 6.94 -11.84
CA VAL A 81 -1.15 7.48 -10.88
C VAL A 81 -0.61 8.78 -11.45
N PHE A 82 -0.64 9.82 -10.63
CA PHE A 82 0.04 11.08 -10.90
C PHE A 82 1.27 11.17 -10.01
N ASN A 83 2.40 11.59 -10.58
CA ASN A 83 3.65 11.80 -9.86
C ASN A 83 4.20 13.19 -10.22
N SER A 84 4.82 13.86 -9.25
CA SER A 84 5.47 15.15 -9.41
C SER A 84 6.62 15.32 -8.41
N GLY A 85 7.49 16.29 -8.65
CA GLY A 85 8.67 16.54 -7.81
C GLY A 85 9.79 15.50 -8.03
N ILE A 86 9.93 14.98 -9.25
CA ILE A 86 11.08 14.13 -9.63
C ILE A 86 12.38 14.93 -9.50
N HIS A 87 12.36 16.17 -9.99
CA HIS A 87 13.39 17.17 -9.72
C HIS A 87 12.91 18.15 -8.64
N GLY A 88 13.85 18.62 -7.81
CA GLY A 88 13.56 19.47 -6.65
C GLY A 88 13.13 20.90 -6.99
N ASP A 89 13.32 21.33 -8.24
CA ASP A 89 13.01 22.65 -8.77
C ASP A 89 11.74 22.69 -9.65
N GLU A 90 11.13 21.55 -9.94
CA GLU A 90 9.89 21.43 -10.75
C GLU A 90 8.60 21.56 -9.90
N LEU A 91 8.39 22.75 -9.32
CA LEU A 91 7.35 22.95 -8.31
C LEU A 91 5.91 23.02 -8.85
N ASN A 92 5.73 23.31 -10.14
CA ASN A 92 4.40 23.55 -10.71
C ASN A 92 3.51 22.30 -10.63
N GLY A 93 4.05 21.11 -10.90
CA GLY A 93 3.28 19.86 -10.87
C GLY A 93 2.85 19.45 -9.45
N ILE A 94 3.61 19.84 -8.42
CA ILE A 94 3.32 19.46 -7.02
C ILE A 94 1.96 20.02 -6.61
N ARG A 95 1.70 21.30 -6.91
CA ARG A 95 0.43 21.95 -6.59
C ARG A 95 -0.74 21.42 -7.43
N VAL A 96 -0.48 20.92 -8.64
CA VAL A 96 -1.52 20.32 -9.50
C VAL A 96 -1.99 18.99 -8.93
N VAL A 97 -1.08 18.13 -8.45
CA VAL A 97 -1.41 16.80 -7.91
C VAL A 97 -2.03 16.88 -6.50
N GLN A 98 -1.72 17.91 -5.72
CA GLN A 98 -2.22 18.07 -4.34
C GLN A 98 -3.62 18.71 -4.23
N ARG A 99 -4.20 19.20 -5.33
CA ARG A 99 -5.54 19.79 -5.37
C ARG A 99 -6.60 18.72 -5.57
#